data_AF-B4VJP7-F1
#
_entry.id   AF-B4VJP7-F1
#
_cell.length_a   1.000
_cell.length_b   1.000
_cell.length_c   1.000
_cell.angle_alpha   90.00
_cell.angle_beta   90.00
_cell.angle_gamma   90.00
#
_symmetry.space_group_name_H-M   'P 1'
#
loop_
_entity.id
_entity.type
_entity.pdbx_description
1 polymer ?
#
loop_
_entity_poly.entity_id
_entity_poly.type
_entity_poly.pdbx_seq_one_letter_code
_entity_poly.pdbx_strand_id
1 'polypeptide(L)'
;MKALLDAGYPAVTKVDVFGRGKQRGLKIGNVLYDELPKALLMVVVPDTEKEFVIRAILSSARTGAEGAAGDGKIFVSPVEEVYTISSGKTDSSKKEPALATR
;
A
#
# COMPACT_ATOMS: atom_id res chain seq x y z
N MET A 1 -7.94 -5.80 2.18
CA MET A 1 -7.38 -6.92 2.96
C MET A 1 -7.52 -8.25 2.21
N LYS A 2 -8.74 -8.75 1.91
CA LYS A 2 -8.92 -10.06 1.23
C LYS A 2 -8.08 -10.24 -0.04
N ALA A 3 -8.05 -9.26 -0.94
CA ALA A 3 -7.28 -9.37 -2.18
C ALA A 3 -5.77 -9.52 -1.97
N LEU A 4 -5.19 -8.88 -0.94
CA LEU A 4 -3.77 -9.02 -0.60
C LEU A 4 -3.49 -10.40 0.01
N LEU A 5 -4.40 -10.89 0.86
CA LEU A 5 -4.33 -12.25 1.42
C LEU A 5 -4.37 -13.31 0.32
N ASP A 6 -5.34 -13.22 -0.59
CA ASP A 6 -5.49 -14.15 -1.72
C ASP A 6 -4.30 -14.08 -2.68
N ALA A 7 -3.62 -12.92 -2.75
CA ALA A 7 -2.42 -12.69 -3.54
C ALA A 7 -1.13 -13.18 -2.86
N GLY A 8 -1.19 -13.71 -1.63
CA GLY A 8 -0.03 -14.23 -0.91
C GLY A 8 0.68 -13.23 0.02
N TYR A 9 0.08 -12.06 0.28
CA TYR A 9 0.64 -11.00 1.12
C TYR A 9 -0.20 -10.81 2.40
N PRO A 10 -0.09 -11.73 3.38
CA PRO A 10 -0.84 -11.63 4.63
C PRO A 10 -0.31 -10.53 5.58
N ALA A 11 0.96 -10.15 5.43
CA ALA A 11 1.60 -9.14 6.26
C ALA A 11 1.25 -7.74 5.78
N VAL A 12 0.27 -7.11 6.44
CA VAL A 12 -0.17 -5.74 6.18
C VAL A 12 -0.34 -5.01 7.51
N THR A 13 0.21 -3.81 7.62
CA THR A 13 -0.14 -2.90 8.72
C THR A 13 -1.25 -1.96 8.27
N LYS A 14 -2.33 -1.89 9.04
CA LYS A 14 -3.45 -0.96 8.82
C LYS A 14 -3.48 0.08 9.94
N VAL A 15 -3.59 1.35 9.56
CA VAL A 15 -3.77 2.47 10.50
C VAL A 15 -4.99 3.28 10.05
N ASP A 16 -5.89 3.58 10.99
CA ASP A 16 -7.01 4.50 10.71
C ASP A 16 -6.48 5.95 10.76
N VAL A 17 -6.73 6.70 9.69
CA VAL A 17 -6.22 8.07 9.50
C VAL A 17 -7.33 8.99 9.02
N PHE A 18 -7.14 10.29 9.18
CA PHE A 18 -7.96 11.31 8.52
C PHE A 18 -7.18 11.92 7.37
N GLY A 19 -7.86 12.25 6.27
CA GLY A 19 -7.18 12.96 5.20
C GLY A 19 -8.12 13.54 4.16
N ARG A 20 -7.58 14.46 3.37
CA ARG A 20 -8.31 15.22 2.37
C ARG A 20 -7.83 14.89 0.95
N GLY A 21 -8.78 14.70 0.02
CA GLY A 21 -8.48 14.55 -1.40
C GLY A 21 -8.38 15.90 -2.12
N LYS A 22 -8.15 15.90 -3.44
CA LYS A 22 -8.24 17.14 -4.24
C LYS A 22 -9.65 17.74 -4.26
N GLN A 23 -10.68 16.89 -4.15
CA GLN A 23 -12.04 17.37 -3.94
C GLN A 23 -12.16 17.93 -2.53
N ARG A 24 -12.66 19.17 -2.46
CA ARG A 24 -12.98 19.88 -1.21
C ARG A 24 -13.92 19.00 -0.38
N GLY A 25 -13.75 19.03 0.95
CA GLY A 25 -14.35 18.11 1.91
C GLY A 25 -15.87 17.90 1.79
N LEU A 26 -16.42 16.98 2.58
CA LEU A 26 -17.82 16.59 2.48
C LEU A 26 -18.71 17.55 3.28
N LYS A 27 -19.73 18.13 2.65
CA LYS A 27 -20.76 18.89 3.36
C LYS A 27 -21.95 17.99 3.67
N ILE A 28 -22.25 17.79 4.95
CA ILE A 28 -23.44 17.06 5.41
C ILE A 28 -24.31 18.05 6.19
N GLY A 29 -25.47 18.41 5.62
CA GLY A 29 -26.33 19.46 6.16
C GLY A 29 -25.59 20.79 6.27
N ASN A 30 -25.44 21.30 7.50
CA ASN A 30 -24.75 22.57 7.78
C ASN A 30 -23.28 22.39 8.21
N VAL A 31 -22.78 21.15 8.29
CA VAL A 31 -21.40 20.87 8.73
C VAL A 31 -20.52 20.56 7.53
N LEU A 32 -19.38 21.25 7.43
CA LEU A 32 -18.33 20.96 6.45
C LEU A 32 -17.25 20.11 7.11
N TYR A 33 -17.06 18.89 6.61
CA TYR A 33 -15.98 17.99 7.02
C TYR A 33 -14.81 18.17 6.07
N ASP A 34 -13.76 18.84 6.52
CA ASP A 34 -12.57 19.08 5.70
C ASP A 34 -11.75 17.82 5.43
N GLU A 35 -11.78 16.87 6.36
CA GLU A 35 -11.08 15.59 6.28
C GLU A 35 -12.06 14.44 6.44
N LEU A 36 -11.80 13.36 5.72
CA LEU A 36 -12.59 12.14 5.78
C LEU A 36 -11.77 11.01 6.38
N PRO A 37 -12.40 10.10 7.15
CA PRO A 37 -11.73 8.92 7.66
C PRO A 37 -11.30 8.01 6.51
N LYS A 38 -10.08 7.48 6.59
CA LYS A 38 -9.43 6.60 5.60
C LYS A 38 -8.63 5.52 6.33
N ALA A 39 -8.29 4.45 5.61
CA ALA A 39 -7.32 3.46 6.07
C ALA A 39 -5.99 3.65 5.33
N LEU A 40 -4.90 3.83 6.08
CA LEU A 40 -3.55 3.71 5.55
C LEU A 40 -3.14 2.23 5.63
N LEU A 41 -2.78 1.67 4.48
CA LEU A 41 -2.20 0.33 4.40
C LEU A 41 -0.71 0.47 4.11
N MET A 42 0.12 -0.14 4.95
CA MET A 42 1.56 -0.26 4.76
C MET A 42 1.90 -1.72 4.50
N VAL A 43 2.55 -1.96 3.36
CA VAL A 43 2.96 -3.28 2.89
C VAL A 43 4.36 -3.15 2.33
N VAL A 44 5.25 -4.06 2.72
CA VAL A 44 6.59 -4.18 2.15
C VAL A 44 6.60 -5.47 1.33
N VAL A 45 7.05 -5.38 0.08
CA VAL A 45 7.04 -6.51 -0.87
C VAL A 45 8.36 -6.53 -1.65
N PRO A 46 8.80 -7.68 -2.15
CA PRO A 46 9.93 -7.76 -3.06
C PRO A 46 9.71 -6.92 -4.32
N ASP A 47 10.79 -6.34 -4.85
CA ASP A 47 10.74 -5.52 -6.07
C ASP A 47 10.16 -6.29 -7.28
N THR A 48 10.40 -7.60 -7.35
CA THR A 48 9.88 -8.49 -8.40
C THR A 48 8.35 -8.65 -8.38
N GLU A 49 7.73 -8.34 -7.24
CA GLU A 49 6.30 -8.55 -6.96
C GLU A 49 5.51 -7.24 -6.90
N LYS A 50 6.20 -6.10 -6.85
CA LYS A 50 5.64 -4.75 -6.71
C LYS A 50 4.51 -4.47 -7.71
N GLU A 51 4.70 -4.70 -9.01
CA GLU A 51 3.68 -4.44 -10.04
C GLU A 51 2.43 -5.29 -9.85
N PHE A 52 2.59 -6.54 -9.42
CA PHE A 52 1.46 -7.44 -9.16
C PHE A 52 0.62 -6.94 -7.98
N VAL A 53 1.28 -6.57 -6.87
CA VAL A 53 0.64 -6.05 -5.65
C VAL A 53 -0.09 -4.74 -5.94
N ILE A 54 0.54 -3.81 -6.67
CA ILE A 54 -0.10 -2.54 -7.07
C ILE A 54 -1.39 -2.82 -7.86
N ARG A 55 -1.36 -3.74 -8.83
CA ARG A 55 -2.56 -4.09 -9.62
C ARG A 55 -3.65 -4.71 -8.76
N ALA A 56 -3.31 -5.59 -7.83
CA ALA A 56 -4.26 -6.20 -6.90
C ALA A 56 -4.94 -5.16 -6.00
N ILE A 57 -4.20 -4.17 -5.51
CA ILE A 57 -4.76 -3.07 -4.73
C ILE A 57 -5.66 -2.20 -5.61
N LEU A 58 -5.21 -1.82 -6.81
CA LEU A 58 -6.00 -1.00 -7.74
C LEU A 58 -7.32 -1.65 -8.11
N SER A 59 -7.33 -2.95 -8.43
CA SER A 59 -8.54 -3.66 -8.85
C SER A 59 -9.53 -3.84 -7.70
N SER A 60 -9.05 -3.99 -6.46
CA SER A 60 -9.89 -4.23 -5.29
C SER A 60 -10.39 -2.95 -4.60
N ALA A 61 -9.62 -1.86 -4.68
CA ALA A 61 -9.96 -0.58 -4.04
C ALA A 61 -10.71 0.39 -4.95
N ARG A 62 -10.62 0.24 -6.28
CA ARG A 62 -11.35 1.08 -7.24
C ARG A 62 -12.85 0.84 -7.12
N THR A 63 -13.63 1.92 -7.05
CA THR A 63 -15.08 1.84 -7.05
C THR A 63 -15.66 2.08 -8.44
N GLY A 64 -16.52 1.17 -8.91
CA GLY A 64 -17.07 1.22 -10.27
C GLY A 64 -16.02 0.98 -11.37
N ALA A 65 -16.43 1.14 -12.64
CA ALA A 65 -15.53 0.90 -13.79
C ALA A 65 -14.43 1.96 -13.93
N GLU A 66 -14.80 3.24 -13.73
CA GLU A 66 -13.93 4.40 -13.93
C GLU A 66 -13.22 4.87 -12.65
N GLY A 67 -13.59 4.32 -11.47
CA GLY A 67 -13.14 4.84 -10.19
C GLY A 67 -13.99 6.01 -9.69
N ALA A 68 -13.87 6.32 -8.40
CA ALA A 68 -14.51 7.48 -7.79
C ALA A 68 -13.55 8.32 -6.95
N ALA A 69 -13.98 9.55 -6.69
CA ALA A 69 -13.30 10.41 -5.75
C ALA A 69 -13.32 9.81 -4.34
N GLY A 70 -12.14 9.60 -3.78
CA GLY A 70 -11.99 8.97 -2.47
C GLY A 70 -11.42 7.55 -2.52
N ASP A 71 -11.30 6.92 -3.71
CA ASP A 71 -10.63 5.62 -3.89
C ASP A 71 -9.18 5.59 -3.37
N GLY A 72 -8.60 6.77 -3.16
CA GLY A 72 -7.32 6.94 -2.48
C GLY A 72 -6.14 7.03 -3.44
N LYS A 73 -4.95 6.71 -2.92
CA LYS A 73 -3.70 6.73 -3.67
C LYS A 73 -2.79 5.62 -3.15
N ILE A 74 -1.95 5.11 -4.04
CA ILE A 74 -0.85 4.21 -3.71
C ILE A 74 0.44 5.04 -3.80
N PHE A 75 1.23 5.02 -2.75
CA PHE A 75 2.57 5.58 -2.74
C PHE A 75 3.57 4.44 -2.71
N VAL A 76 4.63 4.56 -3.51
CA VAL A 76 5.71 3.58 -3.57
C VAL A 76 6.98 4.28 -3.10
N SER A 77 7.64 3.69 -2.11
CA SER A 77 8.91 4.17 -1.58
C SER A 77 9.86 2.99 -1.44
N PRO A 78 11.15 3.15 -1.79
CA PRO A 78 12.11 2.07 -1.63
C PRO A 78 12.30 1.75 -0.14
N VAL A 79 12.45 0.47 0.17
CA VAL A 79 12.86 -0.02 1.49
C VAL A 79 14.24 -0.64 1.32
N GLU A 80 15.23 -0.09 2.01
CA GLU A 80 16.62 -0.50 1.83
C GLU A 80 16.91 -1.82 2.56
N GLU A 81 16.34 -2.00 3.75
CA GLU A 81 16.58 -3.15 4.61
C GLU A 81 15.32 -3.54 5.38
N VAL A 82 15.17 -4.85 5.61
CA VAL A 82 14.07 -5.44 6.37
C VAL A 82 14.65 -6.49 7.31
N TYR A 83 14.16 -6.55 8.54
CA TYR A 83 14.61 -7.48 9.56
C TYR A 83 13.42 -8.19 10.19
N THR A 84 13.55 -9.49 10.43
CA THR A 84 12.57 -10.25 11.21
C THR A 84 13.01 -10.36 12.66
N ILE A 85 12.28 -9.71 13.57
CA ILE A 85 12.64 -9.64 15.01
C ILE A 85 12.81 -11.03 15.64
N SER A 86 11.90 -11.96 15.37
CA SER A 86 11.91 -13.29 15.99
C SER A 86 13.12 -14.14 15.58
N SER A 87 13.68 -13.92 14.40
CA SER A 87 14.83 -14.67 13.89
C SER A 87 16.14 -13.86 13.91
N GLY A 88 16.07 -12.54 14.07
CA GLY A 88 17.20 -11.62 13.94
C GLY A 88 17.80 -11.57 12.53
N LYS A 89 17.13 -12.14 11.52
CA LYS A 89 17.65 -12.22 10.15
C LYS A 89 17.17 -11.04 9.31
N THR A 90 18.06 -10.59 8.43
CA THR A 90 17.67 -9.72 7.32
C THR A 90 16.75 -10.49 6.38
N ASP A 91 15.67 -9.85 5.96
CA ASP A 91 14.86 -10.33 4.86
C ASP A 91 15.57 -9.95 3.56
N SER A 92 16.62 -10.72 3.24
CA SER A 92 17.39 -10.53 2.03
C SER A 92 16.57 -11.07 0.85
N SER A 93 15.70 -10.25 0.28
CA SER A 93 15.23 -10.47 -1.08
C SER A 93 16.46 -10.47 -1.98
N LYS A 94 16.91 -11.65 -2.43
CA LYS A 94 18.19 -11.88 -3.11
C LYS A 94 18.52 -10.75 -4.10
N LYS A 95 19.44 -9.87 -3.74
CA LYS A 95 20.31 -9.23 -4.73
C LYS A 95 21.34 -10.30 -5.07
N GLU A 96 21.16 -10.96 -6.21
CA GLU A 96 22.22 -11.80 -6.76
C GLU A 96 23.49 -10.94 -6.89
N PRO A 97 24.65 -11.39 -6.42
CA PRO A 97 25.84 -10.55 -6.41
C PRO A 97 26.24 -10.28 -7.86
N ALA A 98 26.52 -9.02 -8.17
CA ALA A 98 27.27 -8.68 -9.37
C ALA A 98 28.71 -9.21 -9.21
N LEU A 99 28.89 -10.52 -9.41
CA LEU A 99 30.18 -11.07 -9.81
C LEU A 99 30.36 -10.76 -11.29
N ALA A 100 31.13 -9.71 -11.58
CA ALA A 100 31.92 -9.61 -12.80
C ALA A 100 33.40 -9.50 -12.40
N THR A 101 33.93 -10.68 -12.09
CA THR A 101 35.26 -11.20 -12.36
C THR A 101 36.17 -10.39 -13.31
N ARG A 102 37.40 -10.17 -12.83
CA ARG A 102 38.68 -9.79 -13.50
C ARG A 102 39.00 -8.32 -13.71
#